data_AF-A0AAV0XDK6-F1
#
_entry.id   AF-A0AAV0XDK6-F1
#
_cell.length_a   1.000
_cell.length_b   1.000
_cell.length_c   1.000
_cell.angle_alpha   90.00
_cell.angle_beta   90.00
_cell.angle_gamma   90.00
#
_symmetry.space_group_name_H-M   'P 1'
#
loop_
_entity.id
_entity.type
_entity.pdbx_description
1 polymer ?
#
loop_
_entity_poly.entity_id
_entity_poly.type
_entity_poly.pdbx_seq_one_letter_code
_entity_poly.pdbx_strand_id
1 'polypeptide(L)'
;MTTLAARVEAVLNSRPLVAPSADPNDFRALSPGDFLIGHPLVDIPESDVTAVAQNRLTRWELLRQMYQSFWKRWSTEYLTSLQGRSKWLDNKPNIKVGDLVLVHQPNQPPIQWKLGRIEHTHPGSDGVVRVATVRTATGTLVRPVVKLAILPIESQ
;
A
#
# COMPACT_ATOMS: atom_id res chain seq x y z
N MET A 1 -5.86 -3.22 -28.33
CA MET A 1 -6.60 -2.94 -27.07
C MET A 1 -6.13 -3.78 -25.88
N THR A 2 -4.97 -4.44 -25.97
CA THR A 2 -4.40 -5.34 -24.95
C THR A 2 -3.65 -4.64 -23.81
N THR A 3 -3.33 -3.34 -23.94
CA THR A 3 -2.41 -2.66 -23.00
C THR A 3 -3.05 -2.26 -21.66
N LEU A 4 -4.30 -1.77 -21.64
CA LEU A 4 -4.92 -1.32 -20.38
C LEU A 4 -5.25 -2.49 -19.45
N ALA A 5 -5.82 -3.57 -19.98
CA ALA A 5 -6.17 -4.75 -19.20
C ALA A 5 -4.92 -5.39 -18.55
N ALA A 6 -3.83 -5.52 -19.31
CA ALA A 6 -2.55 -6.00 -18.79
C ALA A 6 -1.97 -5.09 -17.70
N ARG A 7 -2.09 -3.76 -17.83
CA ARG A 7 -1.67 -2.81 -16.77
C ARG A 7 -2.54 -2.94 -15.51
N VAL A 8 -3.85 -3.13 -15.68
CA VAL A 8 -4.78 -3.38 -14.57
C VAL A 8 -4.44 -4.69 -13.85
N GLU A 9 -4.17 -5.76 -14.59
CA GLU A 9 -3.70 -7.04 -14.05
C GLU A 9 -2.42 -6.86 -13.23
N ALA A 10 -1.44 -6.11 -13.76
CA ALA A 10 -0.21 -5.81 -13.03
C ALA A 10 -0.48 -5.05 -11.72
N VAL A 11 -1.43 -4.12 -11.70
CA VAL A 11 -1.85 -3.45 -10.45
C VAL A 11 -2.41 -4.43 -9.44
N LEU A 12 -3.31 -5.32 -9.85
CA LEU A 12 -3.92 -6.32 -8.97
C LEU A 12 -2.87 -7.30 -8.41
N ASN A 13 -1.90 -7.69 -9.25
CA ASN A 13 -0.83 -8.62 -8.90
C ASN A 13 0.32 -7.97 -8.14
N SER A 14 0.42 -6.64 -8.13
CA SER A 14 1.40 -5.93 -7.29
C SER A 14 1.03 -5.85 -5.81
N ARG A 15 -0.20 -6.26 -5.44
CA ARG A 15 -0.71 -6.08 -4.08
C ARG A 15 0.21 -6.78 -3.05
N PRO A 16 0.67 -6.07 -2.00
CA PRO A 16 1.47 -6.65 -0.92
C PRO A 16 0.67 -7.65 -0.10
N LEU A 17 1.18 -8.85 0.09
CA LEU A 17 0.53 -9.93 0.87
C LEU A 17 1.15 -10.05 2.25
N VAL A 18 2.47 -10.29 2.31
CA VAL A 18 3.16 -10.67 3.53
C VAL A 18 4.63 -10.27 3.47
N ALA A 19 5.28 -10.12 4.62
CA ALA A 19 6.73 -9.96 4.69
C ALA A 19 7.43 -11.27 4.24
N PRO A 20 8.42 -11.22 3.34
CA PRO A 20 9.20 -12.40 2.93
C PRO A 20 10.16 -12.89 4.02
N SER A 21 10.55 -12.00 4.95
CA SER A 21 11.62 -12.24 5.91
C SER A 21 11.34 -11.56 7.24
N ALA A 22 11.87 -12.14 8.32
CA ALA A 22 11.88 -11.53 9.65
C ALA A 22 12.89 -10.37 9.77
N ASP A 23 13.83 -10.21 8.83
CA ASP A 23 14.89 -9.19 8.87
C ASP A 23 14.32 -7.77 9.02
N PRO A 24 14.59 -7.06 10.14
CA PRO A 24 14.15 -5.68 10.38
C PRO A 24 14.51 -4.66 9.30
N ASN A 25 15.52 -4.93 8.47
CA ASN A 25 15.95 -4.04 7.39
C ASN A 25 15.31 -4.39 6.04
N ASP A 26 14.55 -5.48 5.96
CA ASP A 26 13.74 -5.80 4.79
C ASP A 26 12.37 -5.11 4.90
N PHE A 27 12.16 -4.12 4.03
CA PHE A 27 10.92 -3.36 3.89
C PHE A 27 10.05 -3.85 2.73
N ARG A 28 10.43 -4.93 2.06
CA ARG A 28 9.65 -5.49 0.96
C ARG A 28 8.52 -6.37 1.49
N ALA A 29 7.47 -6.49 0.70
CA ALA A 29 6.43 -7.49 0.86
C ALA A 29 6.38 -8.38 -0.39
N LEU A 30 6.04 -9.65 -0.21
CA LEU A 30 5.68 -10.54 -1.31
C LEU A 30 4.35 -10.13 -1.90
N SER A 31 4.23 -10.22 -3.21
CA SER A 31 3.02 -9.95 -3.99
C SER A 31 2.69 -11.16 -4.87
N PRO A 32 1.43 -11.32 -5.34
CA PRO A 32 1.11 -12.36 -6.32
C PRO A 32 2.02 -12.33 -7.57
N GLY A 33 2.39 -11.13 -8.02
CA GLY A 33 3.29 -10.93 -9.16
C GLY A 33 4.67 -11.57 -8.96
N ASP A 34 5.17 -11.60 -7.72
CA ASP A 34 6.44 -12.26 -7.39
C ASP A 34 6.38 -13.77 -7.68
N PHE A 35 5.23 -14.41 -7.46
CA PHE A 35 5.05 -15.83 -7.77
C PHE A 35 4.81 -16.09 -9.26
N LEU A 36 4.15 -15.16 -9.95
CA LEU A 36 3.83 -15.30 -11.37
C LEU A 36 5.04 -15.06 -12.27
N ILE A 37 5.93 -14.13 -11.89
CA ILE A 37 7.03 -13.65 -12.73
C ILE A 37 8.40 -13.98 -12.13
N GLY A 38 8.49 -14.21 -10.81
CA GLY A 38 9.74 -14.47 -10.09
C GLY A 38 10.44 -13.21 -9.58
N HIS A 39 9.88 -12.02 -9.79
CA HIS A 39 10.41 -10.75 -9.29
C HIS A 39 9.29 -9.69 -9.12
N PRO A 40 9.56 -8.57 -8.41
CA PRO A 40 8.58 -7.50 -8.26
C PRO A 40 8.10 -6.97 -9.59
N LEU A 41 6.82 -6.69 -9.67
CA LEU A 41 6.29 -5.82 -10.72
C LEU A 41 6.81 -4.40 -10.49
N VAL A 42 7.45 -3.84 -11.51
CA VAL A 42 7.96 -2.46 -11.50
C VAL A 42 7.33 -1.70 -12.66
N ASP A 43 6.87 -0.49 -12.42
CA ASP A 43 6.41 0.44 -13.46
C ASP A 43 7.23 1.73 -13.40
N ILE A 44 7.42 2.35 -14.56
CA ILE A 44 8.12 3.63 -14.68
C ILE A 44 7.16 4.72 -14.19
N PRO A 45 7.57 5.61 -13.27
CA PRO A 45 6.73 6.72 -12.85
C PRO A 45 6.37 7.62 -14.05
N GLU A 46 5.08 7.68 -14.35
CA GLU A 46 4.52 8.58 -15.37
C GLU A 46 3.91 9.82 -14.71
N SER A 47 3.83 10.93 -15.45
CA SER A 47 3.14 12.14 -14.98
C SER A 47 1.66 11.85 -14.67
N ASP A 48 1.18 12.36 -13.54
CA ASP A 48 -0.23 12.24 -13.14
C ASP A 48 -1.11 13.09 -14.08
N VAL A 49 -1.98 12.41 -14.83
CA VAL A 49 -2.94 13.03 -15.76
C VAL A 49 -4.38 12.87 -15.27
N THR A 50 -4.61 12.39 -14.03
CA THR A 50 -5.95 12.15 -13.49
C THR A 50 -6.82 13.41 -13.39
N ALA A 51 -6.21 14.59 -13.25
CA ALA A 51 -6.90 15.88 -13.20
C ALA A 51 -7.08 16.56 -14.57
N VAL A 52 -6.51 16.01 -15.65
CA VAL A 52 -6.55 16.64 -16.98
C VAL A 52 -7.85 16.27 -17.69
N ALA A 53 -8.59 17.29 -18.17
CA ALA A 53 -9.80 17.07 -18.96
C ALA A 53 -9.52 16.19 -20.20
N GLN A 54 -10.38 15.20 -20.44
CA GLN A 54 -10.19 14.16 -21.48
C GLN A 54 -10.08 14.71 -22.90
N ASN A 55 -10.72 15.84 -23.19
CA ASN A 55 -10.64 16.51 -24.49
C ASN A 55 -9.24 17.09 -24.81
N ARG A 56 -8.34 17.15 -23.82
CA ARG A 56 -6.95 17.59 -23.98
C ARG A 56 -5.95 16.43 -24.00
N LEU A 57 -6.44 15.19 -24.00
CA LEU A 57 -5.60 14.00 -23.92
C LEU A 57 -5.50 13.31 -25.28
N THR A 58 -4.29 12.92 -25.63
CA THR A 58 -4.04 11.93 -26.69
C THR A 58 -4.63 10.57 -26.31
N ARG A 59 -4.78 9.67 -27.29
CA ARG A 59 -5.23 8.29 -27.05
C ARG A 59 -4.41 7.58 -25.98
N TRP A 60 -3.09 7.80 -25.97
CA TRP A 60 -2.15 7.22 -25.02
C TRP A 60 -2.37 7.79 -23.60
N GLU A 61 -2.47 9.11 -23.48
CA GLU A 61 -2.69 9.75 -22.17
C GLU A 61 -4.07 9.41 -21.60
N LEU A 62 -5.07 9.19 -22.44
CA LEU A 62 -6.38 8.68 -21.99
C LEU A 62 -6.25 7.29 -21.35
N LEU A 63 -5.50 6.37 -21.96
CA LEU A 63 -5.25 5.04 -21.37
C LEU A 63 -4.45 5.16 -20.07
N ARG A 64 -3.46 6.05 -20.01
CA ARG A 64 -2.69 6.37 -18.80
C ARG A 64 -3.61 6.92 -17.70
N GLN A 65 -4.51 7.84 -18.04
CA GLN A 65 -5.47 8.41 -17.09
C GLN A 65 -6.39 7.32 -16.51
N MET A 66 -6.92 6.42 -17.35
CA MET A 66 -7.75 5.31 -16.90
C MET A 66 -6.98 4.39 -15.94
N TYR A 67 -5.72 4.08 -16.28
CA TYR A 67 -4.83 3.27 -15.46
C TYR A 67 -4.55 3.91 -14.08
N GLN A 68 -4.16 5.18 -14.05
CA GLN A 68 -3.88 5.92 -12.81
C GLN A 68 -5.14 6.07 -11.95
N SER A 69 -6.29 6.31 -12.58
CA SER A 69 -7.59 6.40 -11.88
C SER A 69 -7.97 5.06 -11.24
N PHE A 70 -7.74 3.95 -11.97
CA PHE A 70 -7.95 2.61 -11.44
C PHE A 70 -7.05 2.36 -10.23
N TRP A 71 -5.74 2.63 -10.35
CA TRP A 71 -4.79 2.49 -9.25
C TRP A 71 -5.23 3.26 -8.01
N LYS A 72 -5.55 4.56 -8.14
CA LYS A 72 -5.93 5.42 -7.03
C LYS A 72 -7.13 4.87 -6.25
N ARG A 73 -8.12 4.34 -6.99
CA ARG A 73 -9.29 3.70 -6.39
C ARG A 73 -8.94 2.36 -5.75
N TRP A 74 -8.31 1.47 -6.50
CA TRP A 74 -7.94 0.13 -6.05
C TRP A 74 -7.04 0.15 -4.81
N SER A 75 -5.98 0.96 -4.81
CA SER A 75 -5.06 1.04 -3.68
C SER A 75 -5.75 1.52 -2.41
N THR A 76 -6.67 2.50 -2.54
CA THR A 76 -7.45 3.02 -1.41
C THR A 76 -8.42 1.96 -0.87
N GLU A 77 -9.15 1.28 -1.76
CA GLU A 77 -10.08 0.21 -1.39
C GLU A 77 -9.36 -0.97 -0.73
N TYR A 78 -8.22 -1.38 -1.29
CA TYR A 78 -7.39 -2.45 -0.74
C TYR A 78 -6.86 -2.11 0.66
N LEU A 79 -6.26 -0.93 0.85
CA LEU A 79 -5.79 -0.49 2.17
C LEU A 79 -6.92 -0.43 3.20
N THR A 80 -8.10 0.05 2.78
CA THR A 80 -9.29 0.10 3.64
C THR A 80 -9.75 -1.31 4.02
N SER A 81 -9.68 -2.27 3.09
CA SER A 81 -10.05 -3.66 3.35
C SER A 81 -9.15 -4.33 4.39
N LEU A 82 -7.83 -4.05 4.36
CA LEU A 82 -6.86 -4.56 5.34
C LEU A 82 -7.10 -3.99 6.74
N GLN A 83 -7.57 -2.76 6.83
CA GLN A 83 -7.83 -2.12 8.12
C GLN A 83 -9.03 -2.72 8.85
N GLY A 84 -9.92 -3.46 8.16
CA GLY A 84 -11.05 -4.23 8.71
C GLY A 84 -11.91 -3.48 9.72
N ARG A 85 -13.15 -3.12 9.38
CA ARG A 85 -14.08 -2.51 10.34
C ARG A 85 -14.40 -3.50 11.46
N SER A 86 -13.75 -3.34 12.61
CA SER A 86 -14.12 -4.05 13.82
C SER A 86 -15.53 -3.61 14.24
N LYS A 87 -16.41 -4.56 14.58
CA LYS A 87 -17.62 -4.20 15.34
C LYS A 87 -17.15 -3.61 16.66
N TRP A 88 -17.88 -2.65 17.21
CA TRP A 88 -17.52 -1.91 18.44
C TRP A 88 -17.16 -2.79 19.66
N LEU A 89 -17.49 -4.08 19.61
CA LEU A 89 -17.27 -5.07 20.66
C LEU A 89 -15.96 -5.87 20.53
N ASP A 90 -15.29 -5.84 19.37
CA ASP A 90 -14.08 -6.61 19.13
C ASP A 90 -12.82 -5.76 19.37
N ASN A 91 -12.08 -6.16 20.40
CA ASN A 91 -10.83 -5.51 20.81
C ASN A 91 -9.69 -5.98 19.89
N LYS A 92 -9.36 -5.20 18.86
CA LYS A 92 -8.21 -5.51 17.98
C LYS A 92 -6.90 -5.32 18.75
N PRO A 93 -5.91 -6.23 18.57
CA PRO A 93 -4.59 -6.02 19.15
C PRO A 93 -3.99 -4.71 18.62
N ASN A 94 -3.33 -3.97 19.53
CA ASN A 94 -2.55 -2.81 19.14
C ASN A 94 -1.45 -3.22 18.15
N ILE A 95 -1.12 -2.29 17.24
CA ILE A 95 0.07 -2.40 16.42
C ILE A 95 1.33 -2.46 17.29
N LYS A 96 2.31 -3.27 16.90
CA LYS A 96 3.53 -3.53 17.67
C LYS A 96 4.77 -3.03 16.92
N VAL A 97 5.81 -2.74 17.69
CA VAL A 97 7.15 -2.47 17.15
C VAL A 97 7.62 -3.71 16.36
N GLY A 98 8.14 -3.48 15.16
CA GLY A 98 8.56 -4.54 14.23
C GLY A 98 7.51 -4.90 13.17
N ASP A 99 6.24 -4.57 13.35
CA ASP A 99 5.19 -4.87 12.38
C ASP A 99 5.47 -4.18 11.04
N LEU A 100 5.40 -4.95 9.94
CA LEU A 100 5.47 -4.41 8.58
C LEU A 100 4.08 -3.89 8.17
N VAL A 101 4.02 -2.61 7.86
CA VAL A 101 2.79 -1.91 7.50
C VAL A 101 2.87 -1.25 6.13
N LEU A 102 1.72 -1.22 5.47
CA LEU A 102 1.46 -0.30 4.38
C LEU A 102 1.10 1.08 4.92
N VAL A 103 1.79 2.09 4.42
CA VAL A 103 1.55 3.49 4.73
C VAL A 103 0.59 4.06 3.69
N HIS A 104 -0.59 4.47 4.12
CA HIS A 104 -1.54 5.14 3.25
C HIS A 104 -1.02 6.54 2.91
N GLN A 105 -0.45 6.68 1.72
CA GLN A 105 0.00 7.96 1.17
C GLN A 105 -0.81 8.29 -0.08
N PRO A 106 -1.40 9.50 -0.18
CA PRO A 106 -2.07 9.92 -1.40
C PRO A 106 -1.06 10.07 -2.54
N ASN A 107 -1.56 9.92 -3.77
CA ASN A 107 -0.84 10.23 -5.00
C ASN A 107 0.47 9.46 -5.20
N GLN A 108 0.53 8.20 -4.77
CA GLN A 108 1.63 7.32 -5.18
C GLN A 108 1.47 6.93 -6.66
N PRO A 109 2.57 6.84 -7.42
CA PRO A 109 2.54 6.24 -8.74
C PRO A 109 1.97 4.81 -8.68
N PRO A 110 1.35 4.34 -9.77
CA PRO A 110 0.83 2.98 -9.83
C PRO A 110 1.86 1.91 -9.45
N ILE A 111 1.40 0.84 -8.79
CA ILE A 111 2.23 -0.31 -8.35
C ILE A 111 3.23 0.04 -7.22
N GLN A 112 3.39 1.32 -6.88
CA GLN A 112 4.29 1.75 -5.80
C GLN A 112 3.59 1.77 -4.44
N TRP A 113 3.71 0.66 -3.72
CA TRP A 113 3.23 0.54 -2.36
C TRP A 113 4.27 1.07 -1.37
N LYS A 114 3.87 2.06 -0.55
CA LYS A 114 4.75 2.58 0.50
C LYS A 114 4.70 1.65 1.72
N LEU A 115 5.77 0.90 1.92
CA LEU A 115 5.94 0.01 3.08
C LEU A 115 6.83 0.66 4.14
N GLY A 116 6.64 0.25 5.39
CA GLY A 116 7.50 0.62 6.49
C GLY A 116 7.32 -0.30 7.69
N ARG A 117 8.30 -0.32 8.58
CA ARG A 117 8.22 -1.06 9.85
C ARG A 117 7.96 -0.11 11.00
N ILE A 118 7.18 -0.55 11.97
CA ILE A 118 6.96 0.24 13.19
C ILE A 118 8.23 0.25 14.01
N GLU A 119 8.73 1.45 14.26
CA GLU A 119 9.92 1.72 15.07
C GLU A 119 9.52 2.05 16.51
N HIS A 120 8.47 2.87 16.68
CA HIS A 120 7.92 3.22 17.99
C HIS A 120 6.39 3.33 17.96
N THR A 121 5.75 3.01 19.07
CA THR A 121 4.31 3.17 19.28
C THR A 121 4.06 4.24 20.34
N HIS A 122 3.04 5.07 20.13
CA HIS A 122 2.64 6.14 21.05
C HIS A 122 1.25 5.84 21.64
N PRO A 123 1.16 5.09 22.75
CA PRO A 123 -0.11 4.79 23.40
C PRO A 123 -0.67 6.01 24.15
N GLY A 124 -2.00 6.13 24.18
CA GLY A 124 -2.70 7.08 25.05
C GLY A 124 -2.68 6.64 26.52
N SER A 125 -3.29 7.46 27.40
CA SER A 125 -3.49 7.10 28.82
C SER A 125 -4.36 5.84 29.00
N ASP A 126 -5.17 5.50 28.00
CA ASP A 126 -5.98 4.29 27.91
C ASP A 126 -5.22 3.07 27.36
N GLY A 127 -3.93 3.21 27.04
CA GLY A 127 -3.11 2.15 26.47
C GLY A 127 -3.35 1.88 24.97
N VAL A 128 -4.23 2.64 24.32
CA VAL A 128 -4.56 2.44 22.89
C VAL A 128 -3.57 3.20 22.01
N VAL A 129 -2.93 2.50 21.07
CA VAL A 129 -1.96 3.09 20.14
C VAL A 129 -2.71 3.77 19.00
N ARG A 130 -2.69 5.10 18.97
CA ARG A 130 -3.33 5.91 17.91
C ARG A 130 -2.34 6.45 16.90
N VAL A 131 -1.07 6.56 17.29
CA VAL A 131 0.03 7.09 16.47
C VAL A 131 1.24 6.17 16.60
N ALA A 132 1.94 5.97 15.50
CA ALA A 132 3.19 5.21 15.46
C ALA A 132 4.24 5.93 14.62
N THR A 133 5.51 5.76 15.01
CA THR A 133 6.68 6.12 14.23
C THR A 133 7.02 4.93 13.32
N VAL A 134 7.05 5.18 12.01
CA VAL A 134 7.25 4.17 10.98
C VAL A 134 8.54 4.45 10.22
N ARG A 135 9.46 3.50 10.23
CA ARG A 135 10.70 3.54 9.46
C ARG A 135 10.42 2.98 8.06
N THR A 136 10.66 3.78 7.04
CA THR A 136 10.57 3.37 5.63
C THR A 136 11.97 3.34 5.00
N ALA A 137 12.11 2.73 3.82
CA ALA A 137 13.39 2.69 3.10
C ALA A 137 13.99 4.08 2.80
N THR A 138 13.18 5.14 2.81
CA THR A 138 13.61 6.52 2.51
C THR A 138 13.67 7.42 3.74
N GLY A 139 13.43 6.89 4.94
CA GLY A 139 13.39 7.66 6.18
C GLY A 139 12.18 7.38 7.07
N THR A 140 12.08 8.12 8.17
CA THR A 140 11.09 7.88 9.23
C THR A 140 9.90 8.83 9.15
N LEU A 141 8.70 8.32 9.40
CA LEU A 141 7.43 9.05 9.31
C LEU A 141 6.60 8.80 10.57
N VAL A 142 6.00 9.85 11.14
CA VAL A 142 4.99 9.69 12.19
C VAL A 142 3.60 9.67 11.54
N ARG A 143 2.81 8.63 11.79
CA ARG A 143 1.49 8.44 11.18
C ARG A 143 0.45 7.94 12.18
N PRO A 144 -0.80 8.40 12.08
CA PRO A 144 -1.92 7.79 12.77
C PRO A 144 -2.10 6.33 12.34
N VAL A 145 -2.47 5.45 13.26
CA VAL A 145 -2.73 4.03 12.97
C VAL A 145 -3.83 3.84 11.93
N VAL A 146 -4.81 4.76 11.87
CA VAL A 146 -5.84 4.79 10.82
C VAL A 146 -5.29 5.04 9.41
N LYS A 147 -4.03 5.43 9.26
CA LYS A 147 -3.32 5.55 7.98
C LYS A 147 -2.28 4.44 7.76
N LEU A 148 -2.26 3.44 8.63
CA LEU A 148 -1.39 2.28 8.56
C LEU A 148 -2.25 1.03 8.41
N ALA A 149 -1.87 0.16 7.47
CA ALA A 149 -2.50 -1.14 7.31
C ALA A 149 -1.45 -2.21 7.57
N ILE A 150 -1.70 -3.05 8.58
CA ILE A 150 -0.83 -4.18 8.90
C ILE A 150 -1.02 -5.22 7.81
N LEU A 151 0.10 -5.72 7.26
CA LEU A 151 0.02 -6.85 6.34
C LEU A 151 -0.41 -8.08 7.14
N PRO A 152 -1.31 -8.94 6.62
CA PRO A 152 -1.68 -10.17 7.29
C PRO A 152 -0.44 -11.04 7.43
N ILE A 153 0.09 -11.08 8.65
CA ILE A 153 1.10 -12.04 9.06
C ILE A 153 0.28 -13.23 9.55
N GLU A 154 0.26 -14.33 8.80
CA GLU A 154 -0.09 -15.60 9.44
C GLU A 154 1.03 -15.91 10.42
N SER A 155 0.87 -15.48 11.66
CA SER A 155 1.63 -16.03 12.77
C SER A 155 1.11 -17.45 12.97
N GLN A 156 1.77 -18.41 12.33
CA GLN A 156 1.72 -19.81 12.77
C GLN A 156 2.44 -19.95 14.12
#